data_AF-A0A4Y2EGX2-F1
#
_entry.id   AF-A0A4Y2EGX2-F1
#
_cell.length_a   1.000
_cell.length_b   1.000
_cell.length_c   1.000
_cell.angle_alpha   90.00
_cell.angle_beta   90.00
_cell.angle_gamma   90.00
#
_symmetry.space_group_name_H-M   'P 1'
#
loop_
_entity.id
_entity.type
_entity.pdbx_description
1 polymer ?
#
loop_
_entity_poly.entity_id
_entity_poly.type
_entity_poly.pdbx_seq_one_letter_code
_entity_poly.pdbx_strand_id
1 'polypeptide(L)'
;MLINVHDAICGKRRNEFRRKVVFFHQDNARPHVSTMTGWTLYKLEWDLIHHPPYSPNMAPSDFYLSSHLQFHLDAAIFNSNEEVMNEVHLFLDSCTPQFFVEGIEKLPNHWQTIIYLNGDYYPH
;
A
#
# COMPACT_ATOMS: atom_id res chain seq x y z
N MET A 1 -10.13 -11.13 -4.14
CA MET A 1 -9.08 -10.46 -3.33
C MET A 1 -9.65 -9.28 -2.55
N LEU A 2 -10.13 -8.20 -3.20
CA LEU A 2 -10.66 -7.01 -2.50
C LEU A 2 -11.91 -7.26 -1.64
N ILE A 3 -12.80 -8.17 -2.04
CA ILE A 3 -14.00 -8.54 -1.26
C ILE A 3 -13.61 -9.14 0.10
N ASN A 4 -12.63 -10.05 0.12
CA ASN A 4 -12.15 -10.66 1.37
C ASN A 4 -11.52 -9.60 2.30
N VAL A 5 -10.83 -8.60 1.71
CA VAL A 5 -10.26 -7.47 2.46
C VAL A 5 -11.38 -6.60 3.04
N HIS A 6 -12.42 -6.32 2.27
CA HIS A 6 -13.61 -5.60 2.74
C HIS A 6 -14.23 -6.30 3.96
N ASP A 7 -14.48 -7.60 3.88
CA ASP A 7 -15.10 -8.36 4.97
C ASP A 7 -14.22 -8.37 6.23
N ALA A 8 -12.89 -8.48 6.06
CA ALA A 8 -11.94 -8.37 7.16
C ALA A 8 -11.94 -6.98 7.80
N ILE A 9 -12.01 -5.90 7.00
CA ILE A 9 -12.12 -4.53 7.49
C ILE A 9 -13.43 -4.35 8.27
N CYS A 10 -14.55 -4.79 7.71
CA CYS A 10 -15.87 -4.74 8.36
C CYS A 10 -15.85 -5.51 9.70
N GLY A 11 -15.21 -6.67 9.75
CA GLY A 11 -15.04 -7.46 10.97
C GLY A 11 -14.25 -6.69 12.05
N LYS A 12 -13.10 -6.10 11.69
CA LYS A 12 -12.24 -5.36 12.64
C LYS A 12 -12.87 -4.05 13.11
N ARG A 13 -13.61 -3.35 12.26
CA ARG A 13 -14.22 -2.03 12.56
C ARG A 13 -15.64 -2.13 13.11
N ARG A 14 -16.19 -3.33 13.33
CA ARG A 14 -17.59 -3.55 13.74
C ARG A 14 -18.01 -2.80 15.02
N ASN A 15 -17.07 -2.50 15.91
CA ASN A 15 -17.31 -1.78 17.16
C ASN A 15 -16.97 -0.28 17.09
N GLU A 16 -16.43 0.20 15.96
CA GLU A 16 -16.20 1.62 15.71
C GLU A 16 -17.50 2.25 15.19
N PHE A 17 -18.25 2.87 16.10
CA PHE A 17 -19.50 3.55 15.75
C PHE A 17 -19.24 4.64 14.70
N ARG A 18 -19.88 4.47 13.53
CA ARG A 18 -19.97 5.33 12.33
C ARG A 18 -19.10 4.87 11.16
N ARG A 19 -19.77 4.68 10.00
CA ARG A 19 -19.21 4.45 8.65
C ARG A 19 -17.91 5.25 8.46
N LYS A 20 -16.77 4.64 8.74
CA LYS A 20 -15.49 5.15 8.28
C LYS A 20 -15.38 4.77 6.82
N VAL A 21 -15.50 5.78 5.96
CA VAL A 21 -15.15 5.69 4.55
C VAL A 21 -13.76 5.08 4.44
N VAL A 22 -13.60 4.09 3.56
CA VAL A 22 -12.29 3.52 3.25
C VAL A 22 -11.69 4.36 2.14
N PHE A 23 -10.58 5.03 2.44
CA PHE A 23 -9.75 5.63 1.42
C PHE A 23 -8.79 4.58 0.85
N PHE A 24 -8.92 4.31 -0.43
CA PHE A 24 -8.09 3.34 -1.15
C PHE A 24 -7.05 4.08 -1.97
N HIS A 25 -5.77 3.73 -1.80
CA HIS A 25 -4.67 4.31 -2.58
C HIS A 25 -4.03 3.20 -3.42
N GLN A 26 -3.92 3.44 -4.73
CA GLN A 26 -3.27 2.56 -5.70
C GLN A 26 -2.62 3.43 -6.78
N ASP A 27 -1.67 2.87 -7.51
CA ASP A 27 -1.04 3.52 -8.66
C ASP A 27 -1.96 3.49 -9.90
N ASN A 28 -1.51 4.16 -10.96
CA ASN A 28 -2.27 4.33 -12.20
C ASN A 28 -1.99 3.23 -13.25
N ALA A 29 -1.52 2.04 -12.84
CA ALA A 29 -1.32 0.94 -13.77
C ALA A 29 -2.61 0.62 -14.54
N ARG A 30 -2.49 0.22 -15.82
CA ARG A 30 -3.65 -0.02 -16.71
C ARG A 30 -4.74 -0.93 -16.11
N PRO A 31 -4.42 -2.02 -15.40
CA PRO A 31 -5.44 -2.85 -14.75
C PRO A 31 -6.19 -2.10 -13.63
N HIS A 32 -5.51 -1.20 -12.92
CA HIS A 32 -6.04 -0.48 -11.75
C HIS A 32 -7.00 0.66 -12.14
N VAL A 33 -6.79 1.27 -13.31
CA VAL A 33 -7.67 2.31 -13.88
C VAL A 33 -8.74 1.76 -14.82
N SER A 34 -8.88 0.43 -14.92
CA SER A 34 -9.89 -0.18 -15.77
C SER A 34 -11.31 0.10 -15.28
N THR A 35 -12.27 0.12 -16.21
CA THR A 35 -13.70 0.28 -15.89
C THR A 35 -14.17 -0.75 -14.87
N MET A 36 -13.68 -1.99 -14.96
CA MET A 36 -14.03 -3.06 -14.03
C MET A 36 -13.56 -2.77 -12.60
N THR A 37 -12.34 -2.25 -12.46
CA THR A 37 -11.78 -1.86 -11.15
C THR A 37 -12.58 -0.71 -10.55
N GLY A 38 -12.90 0.32 -11.35
CA GLY A 38 -13.76 1.43 -10.92
C GLY A 38 -15.14 0.98 -10.43
N TRP A 39 -15.81 0.09 -11.18
CA TRP A 39 -17.09 -0.51 -10.75
C TRP A 39 -16.97 -1.30 -9.45
N THR A 40 -15.85 -1.99 -9.25
CA THR A 40 -15.62 -2.77 -8.03
C THR A 40 -15.46 -1.84 -6.82
N LEU A 41 -14.65 -0.78 -6.93
CA LEU A 41 -14.46 0.20 -5.86
C LEU A 41 -15.79 0.91 -5.51
N TYR A 42 -16.59 1.25 -6.52
CA TYR A 42 -17.94 1.81 -6.32
C TYR A 42 -18.83 0.87 -5.49
N LYS A 43 -18.89 -0.43 -5.85
CA LYS A 43 -19.68 -1.41 -5.11
C LYS A 43 -19.21 -1.62 -3.66
N LEU A 44 -17.92 -1.43 -3.41
CA LEU A 44 -17.33 -1.53 -2.06
C LEU A 44 -17.53 -0.24 -1.24
N GLU A 45 -18.06 0.85 -1.83
CA GLU A 45 -18.15 2.17 -1.20
C GLU A 45 -16.77 2.70 -0.75
N TRP A 46 -15.72 2.44 -1.54
CA TRP A 46 -14.35 2.89 -1.27
C TRP A 46 -14.00 4.13 -2.10
N ASP A 47 -13.48 5.16 -1.44
CA ASP A 47 -13.05 6.39 -2.08
C ASP A 47 -11.60 6.23 -2.56
N LEU A 48 -11.39 6.40 -3.87
CA LEU A 48 -10.05 6.34 -4.46
C LEU A 48 -9.29 7.64 -4.20
N ILE A 49 -8.14 7.55 -3.54
CA ILE A 49 -7.19 8.66 -3.42
C ILE A 49 -6.53 8.89 -4.78
N HIS A 50 -6.52 10.14 -5.23
CA HIS A 50 -5.87 10.51 -6.49
C HIS A 50 -4.35 10.29 -6.40
N HIS A 51 -3.82 9.49 -7.32
CA HIS A 51 -2.39 9.27 -7.49
C HIS A 51 -1.93 9.95 -8.79
N PRO A 52 -0.86 10.77 -8.78
CA PRO A 52 -0.36 11.37 -10.00
C PRO A 52 0.39 10.34 -10.88
N PRO A 53 0.40 10.52 -12.22
CA PRO A 53 1.18 9.66 -13.11
C PRO A 53 2.68 9.65 -12.75
N TYR A 54 3.36 8.52 -13.01
CA TYR A 54 4.82 8.37 -12.90
C TYR A 54 5.42 8.76 -11.54
N SER A 55 4.67 8.56 -10.46
CA SER A 55 5.07 8.93 -9.10
C SER A 55 5.24 7.72 -8.16
N PRO A 56 6.16 6.78 -8.48
CA PRO A 56 6.35 5.56 -7.69
C PRO A 56 6.67 5.86 -6.21
N ASN A 57 7.36 6.96 -5.94
CA ASN A 57 7.71 7.37 -4.58
C ASN A 57 6.52 7.95 -3.78
N MET A 58 5.28 7.89 -4.27
CA MET A 58 4.12 8.42 -3.54
C MET A 58 3.29 7.37 -2.81
N ALA A 59 3.61 6.08 -2.96
CA ALA A 59 2.88 5.01 -2.28
C ALA A 59 3.66 4.48 -1.07
N PRO A 60 3.03 4.41 0.13
CA PRO A 60 3.63 3.76 1.30
C PRO A 60 4.07 2.32 1.04
N SER A 61 3.35 1.61 0.15
CA SER A 61 3.75 0.28 -0.28
C SER A 61 5.15 0.28 -0.91
N ASP A 62 5.50 1.30 -1.70
CA ASP A 62 6.76 1.32 -2.45
C ASP A 62 7.91 1.87 -1.60
N PHE A 63 7.77 3.07 -1.04
CA PHE A 63 8.85 3.73 -0.30
C PHE A 63 9.08 3.16 1.10
N TYR A 64 8.12 2.42 1.66
CA TYR A 64 8.22 1.90 3.02
C TYR A 64 8.16 0.38 3.05
N LEU A 65 7.02 -0.25 2.73
CA LEU A 65 6.86 -1.70 2.88
C LEU A 65 7.84 -2.48 1.98
N SER A 66 7.82 -2.21 0.68
CA SER A 66 8.69 -2.86 -0.31
C SER A 66 10.17 -2.56 -0.06
N SER A 67 10.49 -1.35 0.40
CA SER A 67 11.87 -0.97 0.74
C SER A 67 12.41 -1.78 1.93
N HIS A 68 11.61 -1.98 2.98
CA HIS A 68 12.00 -2.84 4.12
C HIS A 68 12.02 -4.32 3.75
N LEU A 69 11.06 -4.77 2.92
CA LEU A 69 11.06 -6.14 2.41
C LEU A 69 12.29 -6.41 1.54
N GLN A 70 12.67 -5.47 0.67
CA GLN A 70 13.86 -5.59 -0.15
C GLN A 70 15.11 -5.72 0.71
N PHE A 71 15.22 -4.91 1.77
CA PHE A 71 16.32 -5.03 2.72
C PHE A 71 16.33 -6.37 3.47
N HIS A 72 15.16 -6.87 3.87
CA HIS A 72 15.01 -8.18 4.52
C HIS A 72 15.43 -9.33 3.62
N LEU A 73 15.11 -9.24 2.32
CA LEU A 73 15.45 -10.23 1.31
C LEU A 73 16.85 -10.03 0.72
N ASP A 74 17.58 -8.98 1.11
CA ASP A 74 18.84 -8.63 0.47
C ASP A 74 19.88 -9.73 0.67
N ALA A 75 20.64 -9.99 -0.40
CA ALA A 75 21.63 -11.08 -0.49
C ALA A 75 21.10 -12.51 -0.24
N ALA A 76 19.80 -12.73 -0.06
CA ALA A 76 19.22 -14.06 0.07
C ALA A 76 19.15 -14.79 -1.28
N ILE A 77 19.48 -16.08 -1.30
CA ILE A 77 19.35 -16.94 -2.47
C ILE A 77 18.26 -17.96 -2.19
N PHE A 78 17.23 -17.97 -3.03
CA PHE A 78 16.09 -18.88 -2.93
C PHE A 78 16.13 -19.88 -4.07
N ASN A 79 15.83 -21.15 -3.78
CA ASN A 79 15.83 -22.24 -4.75
C ASN A 79 14.45 -22.54 -5.31
N SER A 80 13.40 -21.92 -4.76
CA SER A 80 12.02 -22.09 -5.21
C SER A 80 11.14 -20.87 -4.91
N ASN A 81 10.02 -20.76 -5.63
CA ASN A 81 9.01 -19.74 -5.33
C ASN A 81 8.36 -19.94 -3.96
N GLU A 82 8.29 -21.19 -3.47
CA GLU A 82 7.72 -21.49 -2.16
C GLU A 82 8.59 -20.92 -1.03
N GLU A 83 9.91 -21.02 -1.16
CA GLU A 83 10.84 -20.40 -0.21
C GLU A 83 10.66 -18.87 -0.18
N VAL A 84 10.54 -18.22 -1.34
CA VAL A 84 10.29 -16.77 -1.42
C VAL A 84 8.96 -16.40 -0.77
N MET A 85 7.89 -17.13 -1.07
CA MET A 85 6.56 -16.87 -0.49
C MET A 85 6.57 -17.03 1.03
N ASN A 86 7.22 -18.08 1.54
CA ASN A 86 7.34 -18.31 2.98
C ASN A 86 8.12 -17.18 3.66
N GLU A 87 9.23 -16.73 3.07
CA GLU A 87 10.03 -15.64 3.64
C GLU A 87 9.27 -14.31 3.67
N VAL A 88 8.51 -14.00 2.60
CA VAL A 88 7.63 -12.83 2.56
C VAL A 88 6.54 -12.93 3.64
N HIS A 89 5.95 -14.11 3.84
CA HIS A 89 4.98 -14.32 4.92
C HIS A 89 5.59 -14.11 6.30
N LEU A 90 6.78 -14.66 6.56
CA LEU A 90 7.50 -14.46 7.83
C LEU A 90 7.80 -12.98 8.08
N PHE A 91 8.25 -12.25 7.04
CA PHE A 91 8.46 -10.81 7.14
C PHE A 91 7.17 -10.07 7.50
N LEU A 92 6.07 -10.34 6.81
CA LEU A 92 4.78 -9.68 7.07
C LEU A 92 4.23 -10.01 8.47
N ASP A 93 4.39 -11.25 8.93
CA ASP A 93 3.96 -11.67 10.27
C ASP A 93 4.84 -11.05 11.38
N SER A 94 6.10 -10.72 11.06
CA SER A 94 7.00 -9.99 11.96
C SER A 94 6.66 -8.51 12.10
N CYS A 95 5.93 -7.93 11.13
CA CYS A 95 5.58 -6.52 11.13
C CYS A 95 4.54 -6.20 12.20
N THR A 96 4.87 -5.28 13.11
CA THR A 96 3.95 -4.84 14.15
C THR A 96 2.86 -3.91 13.59
N PRO A 97 1.71 -3.73 14.27
CA PRO A 97 0.75 -2.71 13.89
C PRO A 97 1.36 -1.30 13.79
N GLN A 98 2.33 -1.00 14.66
CA GLN A 98 3.04 0.29 14.67
C GLN A 98 3.88 0.49 13.40
N PHE A 99 4.50 -0.56 12.88
CA PHE A 99 5.23 -0.50 11.60
C PHE A 99 4.35 0.01 10.46
N PHE A 100 3.11 -0.50 10.34
CA PHE A 100 2.19 -0.04 9.30
C PHE A 100 1.71 1.40 9.53
N VAL A 101 1.47 1.79 10.79
CA VAL A 101 1.10 3.17 11.14
C VAL A 101 2.21 4.14 10.71
N GLU A 102 3.46 3.85 11.05
CA GLU A 102 4.62 4.69 10.68
C GLU A 102 4.76 4.87 9.16
N GLY A 103 4.56 3.81 8.38
CA GLY A 103 4.58 3.89 6.92
C GLY A 103 3.53 4.86 6.36
N ILE A 104 2.31 4.83 6.93
CA ILE A 104 1.22 5.73 6.54
C ILE A 104 1.49 7.17 7.02
N GLU A 105 1.98 7.34 8.25
CA GLU A 105 2.26 8.66 8.84
C GLU A 105 3.42 9.40 8.15
N LYS A 106 4.30 8.69 7.45
CA LYS A 106 5.36 9.30 6.61
C LYS A 106 4.81 9.92 5.32
N LEU A 107 3.59 9.57 4.90
CA LEU A 107 3.00 10.00 3.63
C LEU A 107 2.90 11.53 3.47
N PRO A 108 2.39 12.31 4.46
CA PRO A 108 2.29 13.77 4.31
C PRO A 108 3.66 14.44 4.16
N ASN A 109 4.65 14.00 4.94
CA ASN A 109 6.02 14.52 4.85
C ASN A 109 6.63 14.22 3.48
N HIS A 110 6.40 13.01 2.95
CA HIS A 110 6.94 12.63 1.66
C HIS A 110 6.31 13.44 0.51
N TRP A 111 4.98 13.64 0.54
CA TRP A 111 4.29 14.51 -0.42
C TRP A 111 4.77 15.96 -0.33
N GLN A 112 4.97 16.48 0.88
CA GLN A 112 5.47 17.84 1.07
C GLN A 112 6.87 18.01 0.46
N THR A 113 7.75 17.01 0.59
CA THR A 113 9.06 17.05 -0.05
C THR A 113 8.96 17.04 -1.57
N ILE A 114 8.08 16.21 -2.16
CA ILE A 114 7.91 16.18 -3.62
C ILE A 114 7.42 17.54 -4.14
N ILE A 115 6.51 18.20 -3.41
CA ILE A 115 6.05 19.57 -3.73
C ILE A 115 7.23 20.55 -3.66
N TYR A 116 8.06 20.47 -2.62
CA TYR A 116 9.24 21.33 -2.46
C TYR A 116 10.27 21.15 -3.59
N LEU A 117 10.44 19.92 -4.07
CA LEU A 117 11.29 19.59 -5.21
C LEU A 117 10.62 19.89 -6.57
N ASN A 118 9.48 20.56 -6.59
CA ASN A 118 8.73 20.89 -7.82
C ASN A 118 8.41 19.66 -8.69
N GLY A 119 8.20 18.50 -8.06
CA GLY A 119 7.94 17.24 -8.73
C GLY A 119 9.19 16.42 -9.11
N ASP A 120 10.40 16.91 -8.82
CA ASP A 120 11.62 16.14 -9.06
C ASP A 120 11.80 15.02 -8.02
N TYR A 121 12.45 13.94 -8.45
CA TYR A 121 12.74 12.78 -7.59
C TYR A 121 13.77 13.14 -6.49
N TYR A 122 13.71 12.43 -5.37
CA TYR A 122 14.76 12.49 -4.34
C TYR A 122 16.13 12.19 -4.98
N PRO A 123 17.18 12.98 -4.72
CA PRO A 123 18.54 12.52 -4.95
C PRO A 123 18.80 11.34 -3.98
N HIS A 124 19.13 10.18 -4.55
CA HIS A 124 19.55 8.98 -3.83
C HIS A 124 20.84 9.20 -3.03
#